data_AF-A0A0K8RS13-F1
#
_entry.id   AF-A0A0K8RS13-F1
#
_cell.length_a   1.000
_cell.length_b   1.000
_cell.length_c   1.000
_cell.angle_alpha   90.00
_cell.angle_beta   90.00
_cell.angle_gamma   90.00
#
_symmetry.space_group_name_H-M   'P 1'
#
loop_
_entity.id
_entity.type
_entity.pdbx_description
1 polymer ?
#
loop_
_entity_poly.entity_id
_entity_poly.type
_entity_poly.pdbx_seq_one_letter_code
_entity_poly.pdbx_strand_id
1 'polypeptide(L)'
;MWNVLSDFFVSVGLSENLSVAIFVMDSLRQLAMKFLEREELANYNFQNEFLRPFVIIMQKSGSAEIRELIIRCISQMVLSRVSNV
;
A
#
# COMPACT_ATOMS: atom_id res chain seq x y z
N MET A 1 -10.74 11.88 -4.58
CA MET A 1 -10.33 11.73 -3.17
C MET A 1 -9.09 10.85 -3.01
N TRP A 2 -9.03 9.67 -3.66
CA TRP A 2 -7.88 8.75 -3.56
C TRP A 2 -6.53 9.40 -3.88
N ASN A 3 -6.43 10.22 -4.93
CA ASN A 3 -5.17 10.89 -5.29
C ASN A 3 -4.55 11.69 -4.12
N VAL A 4 -5.37 12.44 -3.38
CA VAL A 4 -4.91 13.22 -2.22
C VAL A 4 -4.40 12.30 -1.11
N LEU A 5 -5.09 11.19 -0.86
CA LEU A 5 -4.66 10.19 0.12
C LEU A 5 -3.38 9.49 -0.33
N SER A 6 -3.29 9.11 -1.61
CA SER A 6 -2.12 8.52 -2.24
C SER A 6 -0.88 9.40 -2.04
N ASP A 7 -0.99 10.69 -2.35
CA ASP A 7 0.12 11.64 -2.18
C ASP A 7 0.53 11.77 -0.70
N PHE A 8 -0.44 11.78 0.22
CA PHE A 8 -0.18 11.75 1.66
C PHE A 8 0.57 10.48 2.09
N PHE A 9 0.09 9.30 1.69
CA PHE A 9 0.73 8.02 2.01
C PHE A 9 2.16 7.95 1.46
N VAL A 10 2.39 8.43 0.23
CA VAL A 10 3.74 8.50 -0.35
C VAL A 10 4.63 9.44 0.45
N SER A 11 4.15 10.64 0.76
CA SER A 11 4.93 11.63 1.49
C SER A 11 5.35 11.12 2.88
N VAL A 12 4.41 10.51 3.61
CA VAL A 12 4.69 10.07 4.99
C VAL A 12 5.39 8.70 5.01
N GLY A 13 5.14 7.82 4.03
CA GLY A 13 5.86 6.55 3.88
C GLY A 13 7.34 6.73 3.52
N LEU A 14 7.73 7.91 3.04
CA LEU A 14 9.12 8.31 2.79
C LEU A 14 9.74 9.12 3.94
N SER A 15 9.05 9.21 5.08
CA SER A 15 9.58 9.85 6.29
C SER A 15 10.88 9.18 6.76
N GLU A 16 11.85 9.99 7.18
CA GLU A 16 13.07 9.50 7.84
C GLU A 16 12.79 8.90 9.22
N ASN A 17 11.69 9.30 9.85
CA ASN A 17 11.20 8.65 11.06
C ASN A 17 10.59 7.29 10.68
N LEU A 18 11.35 6.23 10.95
CA LEU A 18 11.00 4.84 10.65
C LEU A 18 9.65 4.45 11.27
N SER A 19 9.39 4.79 12.53
CA SER A 19 8.13 4.44 13.21
C SER A 19 6.91 5.05 12.52
N VAL A 20 7.04 6.30 12.05
CA VAL A 20 5.98 6.98 11.30
C VAL A 20 5.76 6.32 9.94
N ALA A 21 6.86 6.00 9.23
CA ALA A 21 6.78 5.31 7.95
C ALA A 21 6.13 3.93 8.09
N ILE A 22 6.51 3.14 9.09
CA ILE A 22 5.91 1.82 9.39
C ILE A 22 4.40 1.96 9.65
N PHE A 23 3.99 2.92 10.49
CA PHE A 23 2.58 3.13 10.82
C PHE A 23 1.75 3.49 9.57
N VAL A 24 2.27 4.37 8.73
CA VAL A 24 1.60 4.78 7.48
C VAL A 24 1.56 3.65 6.47
N MET A 25 2.61 2.84 6.37
CA MET A 25 2.63 1.67 5.50
C MET A 25 1.56 0.64 5.90
N ASP A 26 1.38 0.39 7.19
CA ASP A 26 0.33 -0.51 7.66
C ASP A 26 -1.08 0.07 7.42
N SER A 27 -1.24 1.37 7.67
CA SER A 27 -2.50 2.08 7.39
C SER A 27 -2.89 2.02 5.91
N LEU A 28 -1.90 2.20 5.02
CA LEU A 28 -2.07 2.07 3.57
C LEU A 28 -2.51 0.65 3.19
N ARG A 29 -1.87 -0.38 3.74
CA ARG A 29 -2.24 -1.79 3.52
C ARG A 29 -3.68 -2.08 3.94
N GLN A 30 -4.07 -1.67 5.15
CA GLN A 30 -5.44 -1.88 5.64
C GLN A 30 -6.48 -1.21 4.73
N LEU A 31 -6.19 0.01 4.26
CA LEU A 31 -7.09 0.73 3.38
C LEU A 31 -7.17 0.10 1.99
N ALA A 32 -6.02 -0.27 1.41
CA ALA A 32 -5.95 -0.94 0.11
C ALA A 32 -6.73 -2.27 0.13
N MET A 33 -6.61 -3.06 1.19
CA MET A 33 -7.39 -4.28 1.39
C MET A 33 -8.90 -4.04 1.33
N LYS A 34 -9.41 -3.08 2.10
CA LYS A 34 -10.84 -2.74 2.11
C LYS A 34 -11.36 -2.26 0.76
N PHE A 35 -10.52 -1.59 -0.03
CA PHE A 35 -10.91 -1.16 -1.38
C PHE A 35 -10.89 -2.32 -2.38
N LEU A 36 -9.91 -3.20 -2.28
CA LEU A 36 -9.79 -4.38 -3.12
C LEU A 36 -11.00 -5.32 -2.93
N GLU A 37 -11.53 -5.46 -1.71
CA GLU A 37 -12.72 -6.28 -1.41
C GLU A 37 -14.03 -5.81 -2.07
N ARG A 38 -14.10 -4.58 -2.58
CA ARG A 38 -15.33 -4.06 -3.20
C ARG A 38 -15.43 -4.49 -4.67
N GLU A 39 -16.49 -5.21 -5.01
CA GLU A 39 -16.74 -5.71 -6.38
C GLU A 39 -16.76 -4.60 -7.44
N GLU A 40 -17.26 -3.41 -7.09
CA GLU A 40 -17.31 -2.23 -7.97
C GLU A 40 -15.91 -1.71 -8.37
N LEU A 41 -14.88 -2.05 -7.58
CA LEU A 41 -13.48 -1.67 -7.80
C LEU A 41 -12.64 -2.82 -8.37
N ALA A 42 -13.27 -3.92 -8.80
CA ALA A 42 -12.58 -5.03 -9.47
C ALA A 42 -11.99 -4.64 -10.84
N ASN A 43 -12.35 -3.47 -11.38
CA ASN A 43 -11.73 -2.94 -12.59
C ASN A 43 -10.22 -2.75 -12.43
N TYR A 44 -9.45 -3.32 -13.34
CA TYR A 44 -7.97 -3.31 -13.36
C TYR A 44 -7.36 -1.91 -13.18
N ASN A 45 -8.00 -0.88 -13.74
CA ASN A 45 -7.53 0.51 -13.61
C ASN A 45 -7.55 1.02 -12.16
N PHE A 46 -8.58 0.68 -11.37
CA PHE A 46 -8.67 1.12 -9.98
C PHE A 46 -7.71 0.34 -9.08
N GLN A 47 -7.53 -0.96 -9.33
CA GLN A 47 -6.55 -1.77 -8.58
C GLN A 47 -5.13 -1.22 -8.73
N ASN A 48 -4.74 -0.81 -9.94
CA ASN A 48 -3.44 -0.18 -10.19
C ASN A 48 -3.27 1.15 -9.43
N GLU A 49 -4.32 1.96 -9.34
CA GLU A 49 -4.25 3.22 -8.59
C GLU A 49 -4.02 3.00 -7.08
N PHE A 50 -4.60 1.95 -6.49
CA PHE A 50 -4.40 1.63 -5.07
C PHE A 50 -3.01 1.10 -4.76
N LEU A 51 -2.37 0.41 -5.72
CA LEU A 51 -1.04 -0.14 -5.55
C LEU A 51 0.08 0.87 -5.84
N ARG A 52 -0.23 1.96 -6.54
CA ARG A 52 0.75 3.00 -6.93
C ARG A 52 1.57 3.56 -5.76
N PRO A 53 1.01 3.86 -4.56
CA PRO A 53 1.80 4.32 -3.43
C PRO A 53 2.88 3.32 -2.99
N PHE A 54 2.57 2.01 -2.97
CA PHE A 54 3.54 0.98 -2.61
C PHE A 54 4.72 0.97 -3.58
N VAL A 55 4.46 1.09 -4.88
CA VAL A 55 5.51 1.13 -5.91
C VAL A 55 6.41 2.34 -5.72
N ILE A 56 5.83 3.53 -5.53
CA ILE A 56 6.60 4.76 -5.37
C ILE A 56 7.48 4.70 -4.12
N ILE A 57 6.93 4.23 -2.99
CA ILE A 57 7.67 4.12 -1.73
C ILE A 57 8.77 3.05 -1.84
N MET A 58 8.50 1.91 -2.48
CA MET A 58 9.49 0.85 -2.71
C MET A 58 10.68 1.35 -3.52
N GLN A 59 10.44 2.19 -4.53
CA GLN A 59 11.49 2.74 -5.40
C GLN A 59 12.30 3.85 -4.73
N LYS A 60 11.66 4.68 -3.90
CA LYS A 60 12.27 5.89 -3.34
C LYS A 60 12.84 5.70 -1.94
N SER A 61 12.35 4.73 -1.17
CA SER A 61 12.81 4.52 0.21
C SER A 61 14.22 3.92 0.24
N GLY A 62 15.13 4.61 0.94
CA GLY A 62 16.46 4.08 1.25
C GLY A 62 16.45 2.98 2.31
N SER A 63 15.40 2.92 3.13
CA SER A 63 15.28 1.94 4.22
C SER A 63 15.00 0.53 3.69
N ALA A 64 15.86 -0.43 4.02
CA ALA A 64 15.63 -1.84 3.70
C ALA A 64 14.40 -2.40 4.44
N GLU A 65 14.19 -1.95 5.68
CA GLU A 65 13.07 -2.39 6.53
C GLU A 65 11.71 -1.96 5.97
N ILE A 66 11.60 -0.74 5.46
CA ILE A 66 10.37 -0.26 4.79
C ILE A 66 10.11 -1.06 3.51
N ARG A 67 11.15 -1.36 2.74
CA ARG A 67 11.04 -2.17 1.51
C ARG A 67 10.61 -3.60 1.81
N GLU A 68 11.13 -4.21 2.86
CA GLU A 68 10.69 -5.53 3.33
C GLU A 68 9.24 -5.50 3.81
N LEU A 69 8.86 -4.47 4.57
CA LEU A 69 7.48 -4.27 5.02
C LEU A 69 6.52 -4.21 3.83
N ILE A 70 6.86 -3.46 2.77
CA ILE A 70 6.05 -3.40 1.54
C ILE A 70 5.86 -4.80 0.94
N ILE A 71 6.93 -5.59 0.80
CA ILE A 71 6.85 -6.95 0.25
C ILE A 71 5.90 -7.82 1.09
N ARG A 72 6.01 -7.73 2.42
CA ARG A 72 5.12 -8.45 3.35
C ARG A 72 3.66 -8.00 3.20
N CYS A 73 3.41 -6.69 3.11
CA CYS A 73 2.07 -6.15 2.89
C CYS A 73 1.46 -6.70 1.60
N ILE A 74 2.16 -6.57 0.46
CA ILE A 74 1.65 -7.05 -0.84
C ILE A 74 1.40 -8.56 -0.80
N SER A 75 2.33 -9.34 -0.25
CA SER A 75 2.19 -10.80 -0.14
C SER A 75 0.94 -11.20 0.64
N GLN A 76 0.70 -10.54 1.79
CA GLN A 76 -0.51 -10.77 2.59
C GLN A 76 -1.78 -10.40 1.83
N MET A 77 -1.79 -9.26 1.12
CA MET A 77 -2.95 -8.84 0.34
C MET A 77 -3.29 -9.86 -0.76
N VAL A 78 -2.28 -10.39 -1.46
CA VAL A 78 -2.48 -11.43 -2.48
C VAL A 78 -2.98 -12.73 -1.85
N LEU A 79 -2.36 -13.21 -0.77
CA LEU A 79 -2.75 -14.47 -0.11
C LEU A 79 -4.18 -14.42 0.43
N SER A 80 -4.57 -13.31 1.06
CA SER A 80 -5.94 -13.13 1.58
C SER A 80 -7.03 -13.21 0.51
N ARG A 81 -6.67 -12.89 -0.74
CA ARG A 81 -7.56 -13.00 -1.89
C ARG A 81 -7.69 -14.43 -2.40
N VAL A 82 -6.60 -15.21 -2.36
CA VAL A 82 -6.61 -16.63 -2.75
C VAL A 82 -7.42 -17.46 -1.76
N SER A 83 -7.41 -17.11 -0.46
CA SER A 83 -8.20 -17.79 0.56
C SER A 83 -9.71 -17.45 0.54
N ASN A 84 -10.11 -16.45 -0.24
CA ASN A 84 -11.50 -16.00 -0.40
C ASN A 84 -12.16 -16.49 -1.71
N VAL A 85 -11.56 -17.48 -2.39
CA VAL A 85 -12.10 -18.14 -3.59
C VAL A 85 -12.50 -19.57 -3.27
#